data_AF-A0A2V4NPE3-F1
#
_entry.id   AF-A0A2V4NPE3-F1
#
_cell.length_a   1.000
_cell.length_b   1.000
_cell.length_c   1.000
_cell.angle_alpha   90.00
_cell.angle_beta   90.00
_cell.angle_gamma   90.00
#
_symmetry.space_group_name_H-M   'P 1'
#
loop_
_entity.id
_entity.type
_entity.pdbx_description
1 polymer ?
#
loop_
_entity_poly.entity_id
_entity_poly.type
_entity_poly.pdbx_seq_one_letter_code
_entity_poly.pdbx_strand_id
1 'polypeptide(L)'
;MVNDWQASAAPVAAGAGVALLPLLVQPRHRPGLVLREPRARRPARYVFAALRAGSEGDPVLAAVPAELGRAGRAVSPGSPPS
;
A
#
# COMPACT_ATOMS: atom_id res chain seq x y z
N MET A 1 19.07 -0.14 1.05
CA MET A 1 18.50 0.86 1.96
C MET A 1 17.02 1.00 1.64
N VAL A 2 16.17 0.75 2.63
CA VAL A 2 14.73 0.54 2.47
C VAL A 2 14.05 1.87 2.13
N ASN A 3 13.62 1.99 0.88
CA ASN A 3 12.41 2.66 0.39
C ASN A 3 11.55 3.39 1.46
N ASP A 4 12.06 4.51 1.97
CA ASP A 4 11.37 5.33 2.96
C ASP A 4 10.41 6.30 2.26
N TRP A 5 9.16 5.87 2.16
CA TRP A 5 8.10 6.67 1.58
C TRP A 5 7.76 7.90 2.42
N GLN A 6 8.14 7.93 3.70
CA GLN A 6 8.02 9.12 4.53
C GLN A 6 8.92 10.23 4.00
N ALA A 7 10.16 9.89 3.64
CA ALA A 7 11.10 10.81 3.04
C ALA A 7 10.63 11.33 1.67
N SER A 8 9.91 10.52 0.87
CA SER A 8 9.31 10.98 -0.40
C SER A 8 8.11 11.91 -0.20
N ALA A 9 7.32 11.70 0.85
CA ALA A 9 6.11 12.47 1.12
C ALA A 9 6.41 13.83 1.78
N ALA A 10 7.49 13.94 2.54
CA ALA A 10 7.82 15.17 3.30
C ALA A 10 8.05 16.40 2.41
N PRO A 11 8.81 16.35 1.30
CA PRO A 11 8.95 17.50 0.40
C PRO A 11 7.61 17.93 -0.23
N VAL A 12 6.76 16.96 -0.59
CA VAL A 12 5.42 17.25 -1.15
C VAL A 12 4.56 17.98 -0.12
N ALA A 13 4.59 17.55 1.14
CA ALA A 13 3.86 18.21 2.23
C ALA A 13 4.37 19.63 2.50
N ALA A 14 5.65 19.90 2.22
CA ALA A 14 6.26 21.22 2.28
C ALA A 14 6.03 22.08 1.01
N GLY A 15 5.25 21.61 0.04
CA GLY A 15 4.97 22.31 -1.22
C GLY A 15 6.04 22.15 -2.31
N ALA A 16 7.04 21.30 -2.11
CA ALA A 16 8.13 21.07 -3.05
C ALA A 16 7.79 19.97 -4.09
N GLY A 17 6.70 20.17 -4.84
CA GLY A 17 6.36 19.35 -6.02
C GLY A 17 5.35 18.23 -5.77
N VAL A 18 5.50 17.12 -6.50
CA VAL A 18 4.60 15.96 -6.50
C VAL A 18 5.38 14.65 -6.48
N ALA A 19 4.80 13.59 -5.92
CA ALA A 19 5.41 12.26 -5.87
C ALA A 19 4.38 11.16 -6.13
N LEU A 20 4.84 10.04 -6.71
CA LEU A 20 4.06 8.81 -6.79
C LEU A 20 4.27 8.00 -5.50
N LEU A 21 3.18 7.71 -4.80
CA LEU A 21 3.20 7.03 -3.50
C LEU A 21 2.34 5.76 -3.59
N PRO A 22 2.86 4.56 -3.25
CA PRO A 22 2.03 3.37 -3.20
C PRO A 22 0.97 3.51 -2.10
N LEU A 23 -0.27 3.09 -2.36
CA LEU A 23 -1.35 3.24 -1.37
C LEU A 23 -1.18 2.34 -0.14
N LEU A 24 -0.39 1.26 -0.24
CA LEU A 24 -0.18 0.33 0.87
C LEU A 24 0.74 0.89 1.97
N VAL A 25 1.53 1.92 1.67
CA VAL A 25 2.63 2.38 2.55
C VAL A 25 2.30 3.63 3.35
N GLN A 26 1.09 4.18 3.19
CA GLN A 26 0.68 5.37 3.91
C GLN A 26 -0.84 5.45 4.10
N PRO A 27 -1.31 6.09 5.19
CA PRO A 27 -2.71 6.45 5.33
C PRO A 27 -3.18 7.29 4.13
N ARG A 28 -4.41 7.06 3.65
CA ARG A 28 -5.00 7.87 2.57
C ARG A 28 -5.12 9.34 2.94
N HIS A 29 -5.35 9.61 4.22
CA HIS A 29 -5.47 10.95 4.75
C HIS A 29 -4.20 11.31 5.52
N ARG A 30 -3.53 12.38 5.09
CA ARG A 30 -2.39 12.94 5.79
C ARG A 30 -2.46 14.47 5.72
N PRO A 31 -2.33 15.19 6.86
CA PRO A 31 -2.29 16.64 6.84
C PRO A 31 -1.20 17.14 5.89
N GLY A 32 -1.54 18.12 5.04
CA GLY A 32 -0.61 18.70 4.06
C GLY A 32 -0.44 17.92 2.75
N LEU A 33 -1.12 16.78 2.56
CA LEU A 33 -1.08 16.02 1.31
C LEU A 33 -2.48 15.73 0.76
N VAL A 34 -2.62 15.84 -0.56
CA VAL A 34 -3.81 15.39 -1.29
C VAL A 34 -3.37 14.28 -2.26
N LEU A 35 -3.91 13.08 -2.08
CA LEU A 35 -3.67 11.97 -2.99
C LEU A 35 -4.67 12.03 -4.15
N ARG A 36 -4.15 12.03 -5.38
CA ARG A 36 -4.96 11.95 -6.60
C ARG A 36 -4.61 10.66 -7.33
N GLU A 37 -5.63 9.93 -7.77
CA GLU A 37 -5.37 8.79 -8.65
C GLU A 37 -4.89 9.30 -10.02
N PRO A 38 -3.79 8.74 -10.57
CA PRO A 38 -3.36 9.08 -11.93
C PRO A 38 -4.48 8.77 -12.92
N ARG A 39 -4.73 9.67 -13.89
CA ARG A 39 -5.78 9.48 -14.92
C ARG A 39 -5.55 8.28 -15.86
N ALA A 40 -4.33 7.71 -15.86
CA ALA A 40 -3.99 6.50 -16.60
C ALA A 40 -4.47 5.23 -15.87
N ARG A 41 -4.23 4.05 -16.48
CA ARG A 41 -4.44 2.75 -15.82
C ARG A 41 -3.77 2.75 -14.45
N ARG A 42 -4.53 2.41 -13.42
CA ARG A 42 -4.07 2.39 -12.03
C ARG A 42 -2.79 1.56 -11.90
N PRO A 43 -1.64 2.16 -11.55
CA PRO A 43 -0.40 1.42 -11.40
C PRO A 43 -0.57 0.45 -10.23
N ALA A 44 -0.64 -0.84 -10.54
CA ALA A 44 -0.73 -1.90 -9.55
C ALA A 44 0.67 -2.36 -9.20
N ARG A 45 1.02 -2.31 -7.90
CA ARG A 45 2.18 -3.00 -7.37
C ARG A 45 1.72 -4.34 -6.82
N TYR A 46 2.24 -5.44 -7.37
CA TYR A 46 2.00 -6.76 -6.79
C TYR A 46 2.71 -6.87 -5.45
N VAL A 47 2.00 -7.37 -4.45
CA VAL A 47 2.50 -7.58 -3.09
C VAL A 47 2.23 -9.05 -2.75
N PHE A 48 3.27 -9.74 -2.29
CA PHE A 48 3.24 -11.16 -1.99
C PHE A 48 3.54 -11.38 -0.51
N ALA A 49 2.81 -12.29 0.13
CA ALA A 49 3.21 -12.85 1.42
C ALA A 49 4.21 -13.98 1.15
N ALA A 50 5.42 -13.85 1.69
CA ALA A 50 6.45 -14.88 1.58
C ALA A 50 6.49 -15.70 2.87
N LEU A 51 6.57 -17.02 2.72
CA LEU A 51 6.76 -17.98 3.80
C LEU A 51 8.07 -18.74 3.58
N ARG A 52 8.60 -19.37 4.64
CA ARG A 52 9.75 -20.25 4.50
C ARG A 52 9.34 -21.50 3.73
N ALA A 53 10.13 -21.93 2.75
CA ALA A 53 9.90 -23.21 2.09
C ALA A 53 9.88 -24.36 3.11
N GLY A 54 8.91 -25.26 3.00
CA GLY A 54 8.69 -26.36 3.94
C GLY A 54 7.83 -26.00 5.16
N SER A 55 7.37 -24.74 5.29
CA SER A 55 6.46 -24.31 6.36
C SER A 55 5.00 -24.15 5.91
N GLU A 56 4.68 -24.57 4.69
CA GLU A 56 3.36 -24.38 4.08
C GLU A 56 2.25 -25.13 4.84
N GLY A 57 2.60 -26.22 5.52
CA GLY A 57 1.68 -27.02 6.34
C GLY A 57 1.59 -26.60 7.81
N ASP A 58 2.37 -25.62 8.26
CA ASP A 58 2.29 -25.12 9.63
C ASP A 58 0.96 -24.35 9.80
N PRO A 59 0.04 -24.81 10.68
CA PRO A 59 -1.28 -24.21 10.80
C PRO A 59 -1.25 -22.76 11.31
N VAL A 60 -0.24 -22.39 12.09
CA VAL A 60 -0.06 -21.02 12.60
C VAL A 60 0.38 -20.11 11.46
N LEU A 61 1.37 -20.54 10.67
CA LEU A 61 1.87 -19.75 9.54
C LEU A 61 0.89 -19.70 8.37
N ALA A 62 0.14 -20.78 8.12
CA ALA A 62 -0.86 -20.85 7.05
C ALA A 62 -2.07 -19.92 7.29
N ALA A 63 -2.39 -19.60 8.55
CA ALA A 63 -3.46 -18.67 8.87
C ALA A 63 -3.12 -17.21 8.49
N VAL A 64 -1.84 -16.84 8.56
CA VAL A 64 -1.39 -15.44 8.38
C VAL A 64 -1.66 -14.90 6.96
N PRO A 65 -1.33 -15.60 5.86
CA PRO A 65 -1.67 -15.12 4.51
C PRO A 65 -3.16 -14.89 4.30
N ALA A 66 -4.02 -15.71 4.91
CA ALA A 66 -5.47 -15.56 4.80
C ALA A 66 -5.94 -14.25 5.45
N GLU A 67 -5.44 -13.95 6.66
CA GLU A 67 -5.76 -12.68 7.35
C GLU A 67 -5.15 -11.46 6.65
N LEU A 68 -3.92 -11.56 6.15
CA LEU A 68 -3.31 -10.50 5.33
C LEU A 68 -4.15 -10.21 4.09
N GLY A 69 -4.69 -11.24 3.44
CA GLY A 69 -5.59 -11.11 2.31
C GLY A 69 -6.91 -10.41 2.67
N ARG A 70 -7.49 -10.72 3.84
CA ARG A 70 -8.70 -10.04 4.33
C ARG A 70 -8.45 -8.57 4.64
N ALA A 71 -7.37 -8.27 5.37
CA ALA A 71 -6.97 -6.90 5.69
C ALA A 71 -6.70 -6.09 4.41
N GLY A 72 -6.00 -6.68 3.43
CA GLY A 72 -5.71 -6.03 2.15
C GLY A 72 -6.97 -5.66 1.35
N ARG A 73 -8.01 -6.52 1.37
CA ARG A 73 -9.30 -6.21 0.73
C ARG A 73 -10.06 -5.11 1.44
N ALA A 74 -10.05 -5.08 2.76
CA ALA A 74 -10.70 -4.02 3.56
C ALA A 74 -10.09 -2.64 3.31
N VAL A 75 -8.80 -2.59 2.97
CA VAL A 75 -8.11 -1.34 2.63
C VAL A 75 -8.35 -0.93 1.17
N SER A 76 -8.85 -1.80 0.29
CA SER A 76 -9.12 -1.45 -1.12
C SER A 76 -10.18 -0.34 -1.20
N PRO A 77 -9.96 0.74 -1.96
CA PRO A 77 -10.94 1.80 -2.04
C PRO A 77 -12.17 1.29 -2.78
N GLY A 78 -13.35 1.58 -2.23
CA GLY A 78 -14.59 1.49 -3.00
C GLY A 78 -14.48 2.30 -4.30
N SER A 79 -15.22 1.86 -5.32
CA SER A 79 -15.29 2.53 -6.62
C SER A 79 -15.57 4.03 -6.47
N PRO A 80 -15.00 4.89 -7.35
CA PRO A 80 -15.33 6.31 -7.35
C PRO A 80 -16.83 6.50 -7.63
N PRO A 81 -17.49 7.52 -7.03
CA PRO A 81 -18.85 7.87 -7.41
C PRO A 81 -18.88 8.29 -8.88
N SER A 82 -19.92 7.83 -9.58
CA SER A 82 -20.20 8.10 -11.00
C SER A 82 -20.35 9.58 -11.30
#